data_AF-A0A553JU82-F1
#
_entry.id   AF-A0A553JU82-F1
#
_cell.length_a   1.000
_cell.length_b   1.000
_cell.length_c   1.000
_cell.angle_alpha   90.00
_cell.angle_beta   90.00
_cell.angle_gamma   90.00
#
_symmetry.space_group_name_H-M   'P 1'
#
loop_
_entity.id
_entity.type
_entity.pdbx_description
1 polymer ?
#
loop_
_entity_poly.entity_id
_entity_poly.type
_entity_poly.pdbx_seq_one_letter_code
_entity_poly.pdbx_strand_id
1 'polypeptide(L)'
;MNSMQNQQKADGELLHVFGKVVSILLILALLTILGFKYFSSVDNVGAQSFKREHTKLINMLAMVKAQWFTQGRPDLMPLDWNSFDGNAPNKHEQPELALIKMSKGGWPLPNQRDMVGCEQLWSQLLGREAERQHVVTAFDVSGNVCSYIDNNSAQLRYNLGTGRVKFLTKD
;
A
#
# COMPACT_ATOMS: atom_id res chain seq x y z
N MET A 1 -49.51 -14.11 -57.03
CA MET A 1 -48.45 -15.07 -56.63
C MET A 1 -47.37 -14.33 -55.82
N ASN A 2 -47.73 -13.62 -54.73
CA ASN A 2 -46.81 -12.73 -54.00
C ASN A 2 -46.57 -13.12 -52.52
N SER A 3 -47.21 -14.19 -52.03
CA SER A 3 -47.10 -14.55 -50.60
C SER A 3 -45.91 -15.48 -50.28
N MET A 4 -45.37 -16.21 -51.28
CA MET A 4 -44.26 -17.16 -51.05
C MET A 4 -42.87 -16.50 -51.06
N GLN A 5 -42.66 -15.40 -51.82
CA GLN A 5 -41.37 -14.69 -51.85
C GLN A 5 -41.08 -13.91 -50.55
N ASN A 6 -42.12 -13.54 -49.79
CA ASN A 6 -41.93 -12.76 -48.56
C ASN A 6 -41.44 -13.64 -47.38
N GLN A 7 -41.80 -14.93 -47.35
CA GLN A 7 -41.34 -15.86 -46.32
C GLN A 7 -39.84 -16.16 -46.42
N GLN A 8 -39.30 -16.34 -47.63
CA GLN A 8 -37.86 -16.62 -47.81
C GLN A 8 -36.97 -15.42 -47.44
N LYS A 9 -37.48 -14.18 -47.57
CA LYS A 9 -36.76 -12.97 -47.17
C LYS A 9 -36.76 -12.78 -45.66
N ALA A 10 -37.88 -13.12 -45.00
CA ALA A 10 -37.99 -13.11 -43.55
C ALA A 10 -37.08 -14.16 -42.89
N ASP A 11 -37.01 -15.39 -43.42
CA ASP A 11 -36.14 -16.44 -42.86
C ASP A 11 -34.64 -16.09 -42.97
N GLY A 12 -34.23 -15.45 -44.07
CA GLY A 12 -32.85 -14.99 -44.26
C GLY A 12 -32.46 -13.84 -43.33
N GLU A 13 -33.36 -12.87 -43.11
CA GLU A 13 -33.14 -11.80 -42.12
C GLU A 13 -33.16 -12.31 -40.69
N LEU A 14 -34.07 -13.23 -40.35
CA LEU A 14 -34.12 -13.85 -39.02
C LEU A 14 -32.83 -14.61 -38.70
N LEU A 15 -32.31 -15.40 -39.64
CA LEU A 15 -31.05 -16.14 -39.44
C LEU A 15 -29.85 -15.20 -39.24
N HIS A 16 -29.80 -14.09 -39.97
CA HIS A 16 -28.72 -13.11 -39.84
C HIS A 16 -28.79 -12.33 -38.52
N VAL A 17 -29.99 -11.97 -38.07
CA VAL A 17 -30.21 -11.33 -36.76
C VAL A 17 -29.85 -12.29 -35.63
N PHE A 18 -30.23 -13.56 -35.73
CA PHE A 18 -29.90 -14.58 -34.74
C PHE A 18 -28.38 -14.79 -34.62
N GLY A 19 -27.67 -14.84 -35.75
CA GLY A 19 -26.21 -14.91 -35.78
C GLY A 19 -25.53 -13.73 -35.07
N LYS A 20 -26.02 -12.50 -35.29
CA LYS A 20 -25.51 -11.30 -34.60
C LYS A 20 -25.73 -11.36 -33.09
N VAL A 21 -26.91 -11.81 -32.65
CA VAL A 21 -27.22 -11.96 -31.22
C VAL A 21 -26.28 -12.96 -30.55
N VAL A 22 -26.02 -14.10 -31.21
CA VAL A 22 -25.07 -15.11 -30.70
C VAL A 22 -23.66 -14.55 -30.62
N SER A 23 -23.18 -13.82 -31.64
CA SER A 23 -21.86 -13.18 -31.58
C SER A 23 -21.74 -12.15 -30.46
N ILE A 24 -22.77 -11.33 -30.24
CA ILE A 24 -22.79 -10.33 -29.16
C ILE A 24 -22.73 -11.04 -27.79
N LEU A 25 -23.49 -12.12 -27.62
CA LEU A 25 -23.47 -12.91 -26.39
C LEU A 25 -22.09 -13.54 -26.12
N LEU A 26 -21.42 -14.04 -27.16
CA LEU A 26 -20.07 -14.60 -27.04
C LEU A 26 -19.04 -13.53 -26.65
N ILE A 27 -19.13 -12.33 -27.24
CA ILE A 27 -18.26 -11.20 -26.89
C ILE A 27 -18.53 -10.75 -25.45
N LEU A 28 -19.79 -10.65 -25.04
CA LEU A 28 -20.16 -10.31 -23.66
C LEU A 28 -19.65 -11.36 -22.66
N ALA A 29 -19.77 -12.64 -22.98
CA ALA A 29 -19.24 -13.72 -22.15
C ALA A 29 -17.71 -13.61 -22.01
N LEU A 30 -16.99 -13.36 -23.11
CA LEU A 30 -15.54 -13.14 -23.10
C LEU A 30 -15.17 -11.92 -22.24
N LEU A 31 -15.84 -10.79 -22.43
CA LEU A 31 -15.60 -9.58 -21.64
C LEU A 31 -15.90 -9.80 -20.15
N THR A 32 -16.92 -10.60 -19.83
CA THR A 32 -17.27 -10.94 -18.45
C THR A 32 -16.18 -11.79 -17.80
N ILE A 33 -15.70 -12.83 -18.49
CA ILE A 33 -14.61 -13.69 -18.00
C ILE A 33 -13.33 -12.87 -17.82
N LEU A 34 -12.98 -12.03 -18.80
CA LEU A 34 -11.81 -11.16 -18.72
C LEU A 34 -11.95 -10.13 -17.59
N GLY A 35 -13.14 -9.55 -17.43
CA GLY A 35 -13.48 -8.64 -16.35
C GLY A 35 -13.25 -9.29 -14.99
N PHE A 36 -13.91 -10.41 -14.71
CA PHE A 36 -13.74 -11.11 -13.43
C PHE A 36 -12.28 -11.53 -13.17
N LYS A 37 -11.57 -12.00 -14.19
CA LYS A 37 -10.15 -12.38 -14.06
C LYS A 37 -9.24 -11.18 -13.80
N TYR A 38 -9.53 -10.03 -14.42
CA TYR A 38 -8.76 -8.82 -14.23
C TYR A 38 -9.04 -8.19 -12.86
N PHE A 39 -10.31 -8.01 -12.48
CA PHE A 39 -10.68 -7.43 -11.19
C PHE A 39 -10.20 -8.28 -10.00
N SER A 40 -10.28 -9.62 -10.08
CA SER A 40 -9.70 -10.51 -9.05
C SER A 40 -8.16 -10.44 -8.97
N SER A 41 -7.48 -10.07 -10.06
CA SER A 41 -6.04 -9.83 -10.06
C SER A 41 -5.66 -8.46 -9.50
N VAL A 42 -6.56 -7.46 -9.54
CA VAL A 42 -6.30 -6.09 -9.09
C VAL A 42 -6.39 -5.97 -7.57
N ASP A 43 -7.29 -6.71 -6.91
CA ASP A 43 -7.34 -6.77 -5.43
C ASP A 43 -6.03 -7.31 -4.82
N ASN A 44 -5.32 -8.18 -5.55
CA ASN A 44 -4.01 -8.70 -5.17
C ASN A 44 -2.86 -7.68 -5.33
N VAL A 45 -3.06 -6.58 -6.06
CA VAL A 45 -2.03 -5.54 -6.26
C VAL A 45 -1.89 -4.65 -5.01
N GLY A 46 -2.99 -4.40 -4.29
CA GLY A 46 -2.99 -3.68 -3.01
C GLY A 46 -2.14 -4.40 -1.96
N ALA A 47 -2.33 -5.70 -1.79
CA ALA A 47 -1.55 -6.53 -0.85
C ALA A 47 -0.05 -6.58 -1.20
N GLN A 48 0.32 -6.50 -2.49
CA GLN A 48 1.73 -6.45 -2.89
C GLN A 48 2.39 -5.10 -2.62
N SER A 49 1.67 -3.98 -2.71
CA SER A 49 2.20 -2.66 -2.35
C SER A 49 2.55 -2.59 -0.85
N PHE A 50 1.66 -3.09 0.00
CA PHE A 50 1.82 -3.09 1.45
C PHE A 50 2.91 -4.07 1.91
N LYS A 51 3.09 -5.19 1.20
CA LYS A 51 4.22 -6.11 1.44
C LYS A 51 5.56 -5.41 1.18
N ARG A 52 5.65 -4.56 0.15
CA ARG A 52 6.86 -3.76 -0.13
C ARG A 52 7.10 -2.74 0.98
N GLU A 53 6.06 -2.03 1.43
CA GLU A 53 6.16 -1.07 2.55
C GLU A 53 6.58 -1.76 3.86
N HIS A 54 6.02 -2.93 4.16
CA HIS A 54 6.42 -3.75 5.30
C HIS A 54 7.91 -4.14 5.25
N THR A 55 8.40 -4.61 4.09
CA THR A 55 9.83 -4.95 3.95
C THR A 55 10.72 -3.71 4.05
N LYS A 56 10.33 -2.57 3.45
CA LYS A 56 11.06 -1.31 3.60
C LYS A 56 11.18 -0.92 5.08
N LEU A 57 10.07 -0.97 5.82
CA LEU A 57 10.04 -0.64 7.24
C LEU A 57 10.97 -1.53 8.06
N ILE A 58 10.93 -2.85 7.87
CA ILE A 58 11.78 -3.78 8.62
C ILE A 58 13.25 -3.50 8.35
N ASN A 59 13.63 -3.30 7.08
CA ASN A 59 15.00 -2.99 6.71
C ASN A 59 15.46 -1.69 7.34
N MET A 60 14.61 -0.67 7.32
CA MET A 60 14.91 0.61 7.92
C MET A 60 15.05 0.52 9.44
N LEU A 61 14.12 -0.17 10.13
CA LEU A 61 14.21 -0.38 11.57
C LEU A 61 15.46 -1.16 11.98
N ALA A 62 15.87 -2.15 11.17
CA ALA A 62 17.12 -2.88 11.40
C ALA A 62 18.34 -1.96 11.29
N MET A 63 18.34 -1.09 10.28
CA MET A 63 19.40 -0.11 10.04
C MET A 63 19.50 0.93 11.17
N VAL A 64 18.37 1.51 11.56
CA VAL A 64 18.29 2.46 12.69
C VAL A 64 18.80 1.80 13.97
N LYS A 65 18.39 0.55 14.23
CA LYS A 65 18.85 -0.19 15.40
C LYS A 65 20.35 -0.47 15.36
N ALA A 66 20.91 -0.81 14.19
CA ALA A 66 22.35 -1.00 14.03
C ALA A 66 23.10 0.31 14.32
N GLN A 67 22.66 1.42 13.75
CA GLN A 67 23.28 2.73 13.98
C GLN A 67 23.15 3.14 15.46
N TRP A 68 22.01 2.88 16.12
CA TRP A 68 21.83 3.10 17.55
C TRP A 68 22.84 2.31 18.40
N PHE A 69 23.14 1.07 18.03
CA PHE A 69 24.19 0.29 18.70
C PHE A 69 25.58 0.91 18.50
N THR A 70 25.91 1.33 17.27
CA THR A 70 27.22 1.92 16.98
C THR A 70 27.45 3.27 17.68
N GLN A 71 26.39 4.03 17.92
CA GLN A 71 26.45 5.34 18.60
C GLN A 71 26.38 5.25 20.13
N GLY A 72 26.46 4.05 20.72
CA GLY A 72 26.46 3.90 22.18
C GLY A 72 25.08 4.00 22.83
N ARG A 73 24.01 3.70 22.08
CA ARG A 73 22.64 3.59 22.57
C ARG A 73 22.03 4.90 23.11
N PRO A 74 22.09 6.01 22.35
CA PRO A 74 21.58 7.29 22.82
C PRO A 74 20.04 7.30 22.93
N ASP A 75 19.50 8.12 23.83
CA ASP A 75 18.05 8.35 23.96
C ASP A 75 17.51 9.28 22.83
N LEU A 76 18.39 10.10 22.25
CA LEU A 76 18.12 10.99 21.11
C LEU A 76 19.16 10.71 20.04
N MET A 77 18.70 10.39 18.84
CA MET A 77 19.58 9.94 17.76
C MET A 77 19.39 10.81 16.52
N PRO A 78 20.45 11.44 16.00
CA PRO A 78 20.38 12.13 14.72
C PRO A 78 20.28 11.06 13.62
N LEU A 79 19.20 11.10 12.86
CA LEU A 79 19.07 10.20 11.72
C LEU A 79 19.53 10.87 10.43
N ASP A 80 20.55 10.27 9.82
CA ASP A 80 21.04 10.65 8.50
C ASP A 80 20.47 9.70 7.45
N TRP A 81 19.24 9.99 7.02
CA TRP A 81 18.54 9.22 5.99
C TRP A 81 19.24 9.29 4.62
N ASN A 82 19.99 10.36 4.35
CA ASN A 82 20.67 10.57 3.07
C ASN A 82 21.86 9.62 2.90
N SER A 83 22.47 9.15 4.00
CA SER A 83 23.48 8.09 3.94
C SER A 83 22.93 6.74 3.44
N PHE A 84 21.61 6.57 3.40
CA PHE A 84 20.96 5.31 3.03
C PHE A 84 20.35 5.30 1.63
N ASP A 85 20.09 6.48 1.05
CA ASP A 85 19.53 6.62 -0.28
C ASP A 85 20.65 6.97 -1.28
N GLY A 86 21.31 5.94 -1.81
CA GLY A 86 22.50 6.07 -2.67
C GLY A 86 22.30 6.85 -3.99
N ASN A 87 21.08 7.31 -4.28
CA ASN A 87 20.70 8.02 -5.50
C ASN A 87 19.85 9.28 -5.26
N ALA A 88 19.96 9.95 -4.10
CA ALA A 88 19.24 11.21 -3.89
C ALA A 88 19.80 12.34 -4.80
N PRO A 89 19.07 12.81 -5.83
CA PRO A 89 19.55 13.90 -6.67
C PRO A 89 19.36 15.22 -5.92
N ASN A 90 20.46 15.93 -5.71
CA ASN A 90 20.55 17.35 -5.40
C ASN A 90 19.47 17.92 -4.47
N LYS A 91 19.74 17.94 -3.16
CA LYS A 91 19.12 18.91 -2.25
C LYS A 91 20.18 19.72 -1.52
N HIS A 92 20.42 20.91 -2.03
CA HIS A 92 21.05 22.02 -1.32
C HIS A 92 20.04 22.63 -0.35
N GLU A 93 19.65 21.89 0.68
CA GLU A 93 19.02 22.45 1.88
C GLU A 93 19.64 21.72 3.05
N GLN A 94 20.23 22.47 3.99
CA GLN A 94 20.99 21.94 5.12
C GLN A 94 20.25 20.76 5.78
N PRO A 95 20.95 19.65 6.09
CA PRO A 95 20.34 18.52 6.73
C PRO A 95 19.97 18.93 8.16
N GLU A 96 18.71 19.29 8.36
CA GLU A 96 18.13 19.28 9.68
C GLU A 96 18.14 17.81 10.11
N LEU A 97 19.22 17.41 10.80
CA LEU A 97 19.37 16.08 11.39
C LEU A 97 18.15 15.83 12.26
N ALA A 98 17.16 15.12 11.72
CA ALA A 98 15.93 14.84 12.43
C ALA A 98 16.31 14.01 13.66
N LEU A 99 16.26 14.64 14.83
CA LEU A 99 16.53 13.99 16.11
C LEU A 99 15.34 13.11 16.45
N ILE A 100 15.55 11.80 16.38
CA ILE A 100 14.52 10.81 16.71
C ILE A 100 14.72 10.35 18.15
N LYS A 101 13.63 10.34 18.92
CA LYS A 101 13.59 9.75 20.26
C LYS A 101 13.66 8.24 20.13
N MET A 102 14.51 7.61 20.93
CA MET A 102 14.71 6.17 20.92
C MET A 102 14.17 5.54 22.19
N SER A 103 13.54 4.36 22.07
CA SER A 103 13.21 3.54 23.22
C SER A 103 14.47 2.92 23.82
N LYS A 104 14.39 2.45 25.07
CA LYS A 104 15.48 1.69 25.69
C LYS A 104 15.85 0.41 24.92
N GLY A 105 14.96 -0.08 24.06
CA GLY A 105 15.20 -1.22 23.16
C GLY A 105 15.85 -0.85 21.81
N GLY A 106 16.15 0.43 21.58
CA GLY A 106 16.73 0.93 20.34
C GLY A 106 15.72 1.08 19.20
N TRP A 107 14.48 1.47 19.53
CA TRP A 107 13.39 1.60 18.57
C TRP A 107 12.90 3.05 18.46
N PRO A 108 12.67 3.57 17.24
CA PRO A 108 12.09 4.89 17.03
C PRO A 108 10.78 5.10 17.79
N LEU A 109 10.67 6.24 18.46
CA LEU A 109 9.48 6.68 19.18
C LEU A 109 8.92 7.95 18.53
N PRO A 110 7.59 8.09 18.47
CA PRO A 110 6.98 9.33 18.03
C PRO A 110 7.25 10.43 19.06
N ASN A 111 7.29 11.67 18.59
CA ASN A 111 7.50 12.83 19.46
C ASN A 111 6.35 13.03 20.46
N GLN A 112 5.14 12.69 20.03
CA GLN A 112 3.89 12.74 20.76
C GLN A 112 3.22 11.36 20.75
N ARG A 113 2.48 11.01 21.81
CA ARG A 113 1.82 9.71 21.94
C ARG A 113 0.35 9.81 21.52
N ASP A 114 0.16 10.17 20.27
CA ASP A 114 -1.14 10.39 19.64
C ASP A 114 -1.10 10.04 18.15
N MET A 115 -2.22 10.24 17.47
CA MET A 115 -2.35 9.99 16.04
C MET A 115 -1.33 10.81 15.23
N VAL A 116 -1.17 12.09 15.57
CA VAL A 116 -0.25 13.02 14.89
C VAL A 116 1.20 12.56 15.03
N GLY A 117 1.61 12.12 16.22
CA GLY A 117 2.95 11.61 16.46
C GLY A 117 3.23 10.32 15.69
N CYS A 118 2.25 9.42 15.56
CA CYS A 118 2.40 8.23 14.72
C CYS A 118 2.52 8.59 13.24
N GLU A 119 1.74 9.55 12.75
CA GLU A 119 1.86 10.04 11.38
C GLU A 119 3.24 10.62 11.07
N GLN A 120 3.76 11.47 11.97
CA GLN A 120 5.12 12.00 11.87
C GLN A 120 6.18 10.89 11.87
N LEU A 121 6.01 9.88 12.73
CA LEU A 121 6.93 8.74 12.74
C LEU A 121 6.87 7.96 11.43
N TRP A 122 5.68 7.75 10.88
CA TRP A 122 5.50 7.05 9.61
C TRP A 122 6.11 7.81 8.44
N SER A 123 5.93 9.12 8.35
CA SER A 123 6.55 9.92 7.29
C SER A 123 8.07 9.94 7.40
N GLN A 124 8.62 9.87 8.61
CA GLN A 124 10.07 9.72 8.83
C GLN A 124 10.59 8.33 8.41
N LEU A 125 9.85 7.26 8.70
CA LEU A 125 10.29 5.87 8.43
C LEU A 125 9.94 5.32 7.04
N LEU A 126 8.97 5.89 6.34
CA LEU A 126 8.54 5.40 5.03
C LEU A 126 8.74 6.45 3.93
N GLY A 127 9.10 7.68 4.31
CA GLY A 127 9.18 8.82 3.42
C GLY A 127 7.81 9.40 3.06
N ARG A 128 7.81 10.53 2.33
CA ARG A 128 6.59 11.25 1.92
C ARG A 128 5.73 10.51 0.89
N GLU A 129 6.15 9.35 0.40
CA GLU A 129 5.31 8.53 -0.49
C GLU A 129 4.12 7.90 0.25
N ALA A 130 4.26 7.68 1.56
CA ALA A 130 3.19 7.19 2.42
C ALA A 130 2.04 8.20 2.58
N GLU A 131 2.31 9.51 2.47
CA GLU A 131 1.28 10.57 2.57
C GLU A 131 0.36 10.64 1.33
N ARG A 132 0.76 10.07 0.19
CA ARG A 132 -0.03 10.15 -1.07
C ARG A 132 -1.14 9.12 -1.15
N GLN A 133 -1.07 8.06 -0.35
CA GLN A 133 -2.14 7.09 -0.23
C GLN A 133 -3.08 7.59 0.87
N HIS A 134 -4.39 7.61 0.66
CA HIS A 134 -5.36 8.10 1.65
C HIS A 134 -5.36 7.18 2.89
N VAL A 135 -4.44 7.43 3.81
CA VAL A 135 -4.10 6.51 4.90
C VAL A 135 -4.48 7.13 6.23
N VAL A 136 -5.12 6.31 7.07
CA VAL A 136 -5.46 6.67 8.44
C VAL A 136 -4.39 6.12 9.38
N THR A 137 -3.79 6.99 10.19
CA THR A 137 -2.92 6.59 11.28
C THR A 137 -3.71 6.44 12.57
N ALA A 138 -3.34 5.51 13.43
CA ALA A 138 -3.97 5.36 14.73
C ALA A 138 -2.95 5.03 15.80
N PHE A 139 -3.12 5.62 16.98
CA PHE A 139 -2.31 5.32 18.15
C PHE A 139 -3.14 4.53 19.18
N ASP A 140 -2.66 3.32 19.50
CA ASP A 140 -3.20 2.50 20.57
C ASP A 140 -2.37 2.74 21.84
N VAL A 141 -2.97 3.49 22.78
CA VAL A 141 -2.35 3.88 24.06
C VAL A 141 -2.06 2.65 24.94
N SER A 142 -2.96 1.66 24.93
CA SER A 142 -2.86 0.46 25.78
C SER A 142 -1.75 -0.47 25.30
N GLY A 143 -1.59 -0.60 23.97
CA GLY A 143 -0.57 -1.44 23.36
C GLY A 143 0.77 -0.74 23.11
N ASN A 144 0.83 0.59 23.21
CA ASN A 144 1.94 1.42 22.74
C ASN A 144 2.28 1.10 21.27
N VAL A 145 1.26 1.11 20.41
CA VAL A 145 1.32 0.70 19.01
C VAL A 145 0.91 1.85 18.11
N CYS A 146 1.75 2.17 17.11
CA CYS A 146 1.37 2.99 15.98
C CYS A 146 0.85 2.10 14.86
N SER A 147 -0.30 2.45 14.30
CA SER A 147 -0.92 1.75 13.18
C SER A 147 -0.98 2.63 11.95
N TYR A 148 -0.83 2.02 10.78
CA TYR A 148 -0.96 2.62 9.46
C TYR A 148 -2.00 1.78 8.69
N ILE A 149 -3.14 2.39 8.34
CA ILE A 149 -4.30 1.72 7.76
C ILE A 149 -4.57 2.30 6.37
N ASP A 150 -4.51 1.46 5.35
CA ASP A 150 -4.88 1.84 3.97
C ASP A 150 -6.38 1.61 3.71
N ASN A 151 -6.86 2.19 2.61
CA ASN A 151 -8.23 2.13 2.10
C ASN A 151 -8.78 0.71 1.99
N ASN A 152 -7.93 -0.27 1.70
CA ASN A 152 -8.30 -1.69 1.61
C ASN A 152 -8.43 -2.37 2.99
N SER A 153 -8.45 -1.60 4.09
CA SER A 153 -8.44 -2.10 5.47
C SER A 153 -7.19 -2.92 5.84
N ALA A 154 -6.16 -2.91 4.98
CA ALA A 154 -4.85 -3.46 5.30
C ALA A 154 -4.18 -2.59 6.37
N GLN A 155 -3.58 -3.22 7.38
CA GLN A 155 -3.01 -2.53 8.53
C GLN A 155 -1.58 -2.97 8.80
N LEU A 156 -0.69 -1.99 8.96
CA LEU A 156 0.64 -2.16 9.53
C LEU A 156 0.58 -1.74 11.00
N ARG A 157 1.04 -2.61 11.90
CA ARG A 157 1.12 -2.31 13.34
C ARG A 157 2.57 -2.36 13.79
N TYR A 158 3.04 -1.25 14.34
CA TYR A 158 4.39 -1.11 14.88
C TYR A 158 4.33 -0.94 16.40
N ASN A 159 4.93 -1.89 17.13
CA ASN A 159 5.02 -1.82 18.59
C ASN A 159 6.27 -1.05 19.01
N LEU A 160 6.06 0.10 19.65
CA LEU A 160 7.11 1.06 20.01
C LEU A 160 8.10 0.53 21.07
N GLY A 161 7.69 -0.45 21.88
CA GLY A 161 8.54 -1.04 22.92
C GLY A 161 9.43 -2.18 22.41
N THR A 162 8.93 -2.97 21.47
CA THR A 162 9.59 -4.21 21.00
C THR A 162 10.16 -4.11 19.59
N GLY A 163 9.78 -3.07 18.84
CA GLY A 163 10.13 -2.91 17.43
C GLY A 163 9.42 -3.88 16.49
N ARG A 164 8.49 -4.68 17.00
CA ARG A 164 7.76 -5.68 16.20
C ARG A 164 6.83 -4.98 15.22
N VAL A 165 6.92 -5.38 13.96
CA VAL A 165 6.01 -4.99 12.89
C VAL A 165 5.08 -6.17 12.61
N LYS A 166 3.78 -5.92 12.52
CA LYS A 166 2.78 -6.90 12.08
C LYS A 166 2.01 -6.34 10.90
N PHE A 167 1.79 -7.18 9.91
CA PHE A 167 0.90 -6.91 8.79
C PHE A 167 -0.41 -7.68 9.00
N LEU A 168 -1.54 -7.00 8.85
CA LEU A 168 -2.88 -7.56 8.95
C LEU A 168 -3.65 -7.21 7.66
N THR A 169 -4.31 -8.20 7.08
CA THR A 169 -5.25 -8.05 5.98
C THR A 169 -6.64 -8.48 6.44
N LYS A 170 -7.68 -7.95 5.80
CA LYS A 170 -9.03 -8.46 5.98
C LYS A 170 -9.12 -9.80 5.25
N ASP A 171 -9.47 -10.87 5.97
CA ASP A 171 -9.73 -12.20 5.39
C ASP A 171 -10.99 -12.19 4.51
#